data_AF-A0A0G0I8U4-F1
#
_entry.id   AF-A0A0G0I8U4-F1
#
_cell.length_a   1.000
_cell.length_b   1.000
_cell.length_c   1.000
_cell.angle_alpha   90.00
_cell.angle_beta   90.00
_cell.angle_gamma   90.00
#
_symmetry.space_group_name_H-M   'P 1'
#
loop_
_entity.id
_entity.type
_entity.pdbx_description
1 polymer ?
#
loop_
_entity_poly.entity_id
_entity_poly.type
_entity_poly.pdbx_seq_one_letter_code
_entity_poly.pdbx_strand_id
1 'polypeptide(L)'
;MYRKMMSVLLVGLIGFLCMGTSDCDGVPQKSTSGAEQVKSIIRVPKNHKGLTVEQQNISDRIRVTTDPTKVLWIHLISLDGNIIKRMPVRNKVTSSGKRLEPRHVMNDQYNYPSAGIGSWETDEFIQPDGTYGDSDSYIFWFDTMGRYHQWGTAGGLGYLITDYPINLENPIDKITGLYQVQKEALEWQKKQEEELRAKESATHKK
;
A
#
# COMPACT_ATOMS: atom_id res chain seq x y z
N MET A 1 -41.84 1.60 -61.28
CA MET A 1 -41.05 0.79 -60.32
C MET A 1 -40.57 1.60 -59.10
N TYR A 2 -41.35 2.57 -58.60
CA TYR A 2 -40.94 3.50 -57.52
C TYR A 2 -41.91 3.54 -56.32
N ARG A 3 -42.72 2.49 -56.12
CA ARG A 3 -43.69 2.42 -54.99
C ARG A 3 -43.28 1.46 -53.86
N LYS A 4 -42.16 0.74 -53.99
CA LYS A 4 -41.70 -0.22 -52.97
C LYS A 4 -40.51 0.26 -52.12
N MET A 5 -39.85 1.37 -52.47
CA MET A 5 -38.69 1.89 -51.72
C MET A 5 -39.02 2.84 -50.57
N MET A 6 -40.28 3.30 -50.45
CA MET A 6 -40.66 4.29 -49.43
C MET A 6 -41.14 3.67 -48.10
N SER A 7 -41.23 2.34 -48.02
CA SER A 7 -41.71 1.65 -46.80
C SER A 7 -40.57 1.04 -45.95
N VAL A 8 -39.36 0.94 -46.49
CA VAL A 8 -38.19 0.40 -45.75
C VAL A 8 -37.47 1.49 -44.95
N LEU A 9 -37.60 2.76 -45.36
CA LEU A 9 -36.97 3.89 -44.69
C LEU A 9 -37.69 4.35 -43.40
N LEU A 10 -38.95 3.95 -43.19
CA LEU A 10 -39.72 4.32 -42.00
C LEU A 10 -39.51 3.34 -40.82
N VAL A 11 -39.12 2.09 -41.09
CA VAL A 11 -38.86 1.08 -40.05
C VAL A 11 -37.43 1.19 -39.49
N GLY A 12 -36.50 1.77 -40.27
CA GLY A 12 -35.13 2.01 -39.82
C GLY A 12 -34.97 3.17 -38.82
N LEU A 13 -35.95 4.08 -38.70
CA LEU A 13 -35.83 5.27 -37.84
C LEU A 13 -36.38 5.08 -36.42
N ILE A 14 -37.15 4.00 -36.17
CA ILE A 14 -37.78 3.74 -34.86
C ILE A 14 -36.89 2.84 -33.97
N GLY A 15 -35.92 2.12 -34.55
CA GLY A 15 -34.97 1.29 -33.80
C GLY A 15 -33.84 2.07 -33.10
N PHE A 16 -33.66 3.36 -33.40
CA PHE A 16 -32.52 4.15 -32.91
C PHE A 16 -32.86 5.04 -31.70
N LEU A 17 -34.10 5.02 -31.21
CA LEU A 17 -34.58 5.94 -30.16
C LEU A 17 -34.80 5.32 -28.77
N CYS A 18 -34.38 4.07 -28.54
CA CYS A 18 -34.52 3.39 -27.24
C CYS A 18 -33.19 3.14 -26.49
N MET A 19 -32.10 3.84 -26.84
CA MET A 19 -30.88 3.89 -26.01
C MET A 19 -30.92 5.08 -25.05
N GLY A 20 -31.96 5.11 -24.21
CA GLY A 20 -32.13 6.08 -23.13
C GLY A 20 -31.61 5.51 -21.82
N THR A 21 -30.42 5.99 -21.43
CA THR A 21 -29.95 6.18 -20.04
C THR A 21 -30.27 5.07 -19.04
N SER A 22 -29.39 4.06 -18.97
CA SER A 22 -29.13 3.40 -17.69
C SER A 22 -28.41 4.39 -16.79
N ASP A 23 -29.17 5.14 -16.00
CA ASP A 23 -28.62 5.90 -14.88
C ASP A 23 -28.03 4.88 -13.91
N CYS A 24 -26.70 4.77 -13.94
CA CYS A 24 -25.95 3.96 -13.00
C CYS A 24 -25.85 4.79 -11.72
N ASP A 25 -26.96 4.89 -10.99
CA ASP A 25 -26.95 5.37 -9.61
C ASP A 25 -26.12 4.38 -8.80
N GLY A 26 -24.82 4.68 -8.72
CA GLY A 26 -23.87 3.92 -7.93
C GLY A 26 -24.36 3.88 -6.50
N VAL A 27 -24.87 2.72 -6.08
CA VAL A 27 -25.22 2.46 -4.69
C VAL A 27 -23.98 2.80 -3.85
N PRO A 28 -24.05 3.73 -2.88
CA PRO A 28 -22.90 4.11 -2.11
C PRO A 28 -22.35 2.88 -1.40
N GLN A 29 -21.13 2.49 -1.77
CA GLN A 29 -20.47 1.31 -1.24
C GLN A 29 -20.18 1.56 0.24
N LYS A 30 -20.99 0.94 1.09
CA LYS A 30 -20.87 1.03 2.54
C LYS A 30 -19.95 -0.10 3.01
N SER A 31 -18.84 0.25 3.66
CA SER A 31 -17.97 -0.74 4.30
C SER A 31 -18.77 -1.53 5.34
N THR A 32 -18.43 -2.81 5.56
CA THR A 32 -18.98 -3.64 6.64
C THR A 32 -18.76 -3.01 8.03
N SER A 33 -17.77 -2.13 8.17
CA SER A 33 -17.52 -1.33 9.37
C SER A 33 -18.47 -0.12 9.55
N GLY A 34 -19.38 0.12 8.61
CA GLY A 34 -20.26 1.30 8.60
C GLY A 34 -19.56 2.60 8.15
N ALA A 35 -18.27 2.54 7.79
CA ALA A 35 -17.56 3.68 7.24
C ALA A 35 -18.16 4.06 5.88
N GLU A 36 -18.70 5.27 5.79
CA GLU A 36 -19.12 5.87 4.53
C GLU A 36 -17.87 6.36 3.80
N GLN A 37 -17.74 6.00 2.51
CA GLN A 37 -16.72 6.57 1.65
C GLN A 37 -16.84 8.10 1.69
N VAL A 38 -15.75 8.80 1.99
CA VAL A 38 -15.72 10.26 2.11
C VAL A 38 -16.31 10.88 0.85
N LYS A 39 -17.56 11.34 0.93
CA LYS A 39 -18.24 12.05 -0.15
C LYS A 39 -17.58 13.42 -0.30
N SER A 40 -16.66 13.50 -1.28
CA SER A 40 -16.14 14.67 -2.03
C SER A 40 -15.78 16.00 -1.32
N ILE A 41 -16.08 16.23 -0.04
CA ILE A 41 -15.86 17.53 0.62
C ILE A 41 -14.47 17.60 1.26
N ILE A 42 -13.88 16.46 1.66
CA ILE A 42 -12.49 16.42 2.12
C ILE A 42 -11.65 15.74 1.04
N ARG A 43 -11.21 16.52 0.05
CA ARG A 43 -10.18 16.06 -0.90
C ARG A 43 -8.92 15.78 -0.08
N VAL A 44 -8.54 14.50 0.02
CA VAL A 44 -7.32 14.10 0.74
C VAL A 44 -6.13 14.91 0.20
N PRO A 45 -5.45 15.71 1.04
CA PRO A 45 -4.35 16.53 0.59
C PRO A 45 -3.25 15.67 -0.06
N LYS A 46 -2.75 16.14 -1.18
CA LYS A 46 -1.66 15.51 -1.93
C LYS A 46 -0.41 16.37 -1.83
N ASN A 47 0.74 15.73 -1.75
CA ASN A 47 2.04 16.40 -1.79
C ASN A 47 2.38 16.89 -3.23
N HIS A 48 3.55 17.51 -3.40
CA HIS A 48 4.02 17.98 -4.72
C HIS A 48 4.20 16.86 -5.76
N LYS A 49 4.26 15.60 -5.33
CA LYS A 49 4.31 14.40 -6.20
C LYS A 49 2.92 13.83 -6.51
N GLY A 50 1.85 14.47 -6.05
CA GLY A 50 0.47 14.01 -6.26
C GLY A 50 0.06 12.82 -5.40
N LEU A 51 0.84 12.48 -4.38
CA LEU A 51 0.58 11.35 -3.46
C LEU A 51 -0.06 11.83 -2.16
N THR A 52 -0.99 11.05 -1.62
CA THR A 52 -1.45 11.22 -0.23
C THR A 52 -0.34 10.83 0.74
N VAL A 53 -0.48 11.19 2.02
CA VAL A 53 0.51 10.82 3.06
C VAL A 53 0.70 9.31 3.14
N GLU A 54 -0.39 8.54 3.13
CA GLU A 54 -0.33 7.08 3.15
C GLU A 54 0.36 6.51 1.90
N GLN A 55 0.05 7.04 0.72
CA GLN A 55 0.70 6.63 -0.53
C GLN A 55 2.21 6.94 -0.51
N GLN A 56 2.59 8.10 0.03
CA GLN A 56 3.99 8.48 0.19
C GLN A 56 4.70 7.53 1.18
N ASN A 57 4.10 7.23 2.32
CA ASN A 57 4.65 6.27 3.30
C ASN A 57 4.83 4.88 2.70
N ILE A 58 3.85 4.40 1.92
CA ILE A 58 3.95 3.13 1.20
C ILE A 58 5.11 3.17 0.20
N SER A 59 5.20 4.25 -0.60
CA SER A 59 6.28 4.44 -1.58
C SER A 59 7.67 4.47 -0.92
N ASP A 60 7.81 5.19 0.18
CA ASP A 60 9.09 5.32 0.89
C ASP A 60 9.46 4.01 1.60
N ARG A 61 8.50 3.33 2.22
CA ARG A 61 8.70 1.99 2.78
C ARG A 61 9.17 1.00 1.72
N ILE A 62 8.52 0.99 0.54
CA ILE A 62 8.93 0.12 -0.57
C ILE A 62 10.37 0.47 -0.96
N ARG A 63 10.68 1.75 -1.22
CA ARG A 63 12.04 2.18 -1.60
C ARG A 63 13.10 1.72 -0.60
N VAL A 64 12.84 1.87 0.71
CA VAL A 64 13.79 1.46 1.75
C VAL A 64 13.94 -0.07 1.81
N THR A 65 12.84 -0.80 1.68
CA THR A 65 12.84 -2.27 1.85
C THR A 65 13.17 -3.06 0.60
N THR A 66 13.16 -2.44 -0.59
CA THR A 66 13.52 -3.09 -1.86
C THR A 66 14.90 -2.68 -2.38
N ASP A 67 15.62 -1.81 -1.67
CA ASP A 67 16.98 -1.41 -2.04
C ASP A 67 17.97 -2.52 -1.67
N PRO A 68 18.57 -3.22 -2.66
CA PRO A 68 19.49 -4.33 -2.38
C PRO A 68 20.85 -3.86 -1.85
N THR A 69 21.12 -2.56 -1.89
CA THR A 69 22.39 -1.98 -1.40
C THR A 69 22.33 -1.63 0.09
N LYS A 70 21.14 -1.63 0.69
CA LYS A 70 20.93 -1.28 2.09
C LYS A 70 20.95 -2.51 3.00
N VAL A 71 21.50 -2.29 4.18
CA VAL A 71 21.42 -3.23 5.31
C VAL A 71 20.37 -2.71 6.27
N LEU A 72 19.35 -3.51 6.52
CA LEU A 72 18.39 -3.24 7.59
C LEU A 72 18.86 -3.90 8.90
N TRP A 73 18.23 -3.54 10.00
CA TRP A 73 18.51 -4.06 11.33
C TRP A 73 17.22 -4.59 11.94
N ILE A 74 17.24 -5.86 12.34
CA ILE A 74 16.13 -6.47 13.07
C ILE A 74 16.49 -6.65 14.55
N HIS A 75 15.55 -6.28 15.42
CA HIS A 75 15.58 -6.52 16.86
C HIS A 75 14.47 -7.49 17.20
N LEU A 76 14.82 -8.63 17.76
CA LEU A 76 13.87 -9.63 18.25
C LEU A 76 13.54 -9.30 19.69
N ILE A 77 12.26 -9.12 19.97
CA ILE A 77 11.75 -8.61 21.24
C ILE A 77 10.91 -9.73 21.88
N SER A 78 11.31 -10.10 23.09
CA SER A 78 10.59 -11.03 23.94
C SER A 78 9.27 -10.43 24.44
N LEU A 79 8.39 -11.29 24.98
CA LEU A 79 7.11 -10.86 25.54
C LEU A 79 7.24 -9.87 26.71
N ASP A 80 8.32 -10.01 27.47
CA ASP A 80 8.73 -9.17 28.59
C ASP A 80 9.41 -7.87 28.14
N GLY A 81 9.51 -7.61 26.83
CA GLY A 81 10.08 -6.40 26.25
C GLY A 81 11.61 -6.40 26.17
N ASN A 82 12.27 -7.46 26.65
CA ASN A 82 13.71 -7.62 26.54
C ASN A 82 14.14 -7.91 25.09
N ILE A 83 15.23 -7.30 24.65
CA ILE A 83 15.83 -7.58 23.34
C ILE A 83 16.53 -8.93 23.43
N ILE A 84 16.03 -9.93 22.72
CA ILE A 84 16.65 -11.24 22.64
C ILE A 84 17.89 -11.17 21.78
N LYS A 85 17.77 -10.50 20.62
CA LYS A 85 18.84 -10.46 19.64
C LYS A 85 18.68 -9.28 18.70
N ARG A 86 19.82 -8.78 18.24
CA ARG A 86 19.92 -7.78 17.19
C ARG A 86 20.78 -8.32 16.06
N MET A 87 20.30 -8.22 14.82
CA MET A 87 21.00 -8.76 13.65
C MET A 87 20.89 -7.84 12.43
N PRO A 88 21.93 -7.79 11.58
CA PRO A 88 21.79 -7.17 10.27
C PRO A 88 20.95 -8.07 9.36
N VAL A 89 20.15 -7.42 8.51
CA VAL A 89 19.29 -8.02 7.51
C VAL A 89 19.81 -7.57 6.15
N ARG A 90 20.12 -8.54 5.30
CA ARG A 90 20.38 -8.32 3.88
C ARG A 90 19.03 -8.16 3.17
N ASN A 91 18.87 -7.05 2.48
CA ASN A 91 17.65 -6.68 1.74
C ASN A 91 16.45 -6.47 2.67
N LYS A 92 15.59 -7.48 2.86
CA LYS A 92 14.26 -7.36 3.45
C LYS A 92 13.94 -8.56 4.33
N VAL A 93 13.10 -8.32 5.34
CA VAL A 93 12.40 -9.38 6.09
C VAL A 93 11.11 -9.72 5.38
N THR A 94 10.91 -11.00 5.09
CA THR A 94 9.77 -11.49 4.32
C THR A 94 8.87 -12.31 5.23
N SER A 95 7.56 -12.14 5.08
CA SER A 95 6.61 -13.01 5.77
C SER A 95 6.46 -14.34 5.03
N SER A 96 6.26 -15.41 5.78
CA SER A 96 6.10 -16.78 5.26
C SER A 96 4.98 -16.97 4.24
N GLY A 97 3.93 -16.14 4.30
CA GLY A 97 2.80 -16.23 3.37
C GLY A 97 3.10 -15.65 1.99
N LYS A 98 4.24 -14.95 1.82
CA LYS A 98 4.65 -14.34 0.56
C LYS A 98 5.15 -15.38 -0.44
N ARG A 99 4.71 -15.25 -1.69
CA ARG A 99 4.96 -16.20 -2.79
C ARG A 99 5.31 -15.47 -4.09
N LEU A 100 6.00 -16.16 -4.99
CA LEU A 100 6.26 -15.68 -6.36
C LEU A 100 5.14 -16.03 -7.33
N GLU A 101 4.22 -16.90 -6.92
CA GLU A 101 3.10 -17.40 -7.72
C GLU A 101 1.81 -17.28 -6.88
N PRO A 102 0.65 -17.03 -7.52
CA PRO A 102 -0.61 -17.05 -6.80
C PRO A 102 -0.97 -18.47 -6.35
N ARG A 103 -1.83 -18.58 -5.34
CA ARG A 103 -2.31 -19.86 -4.82
C ARG A 103 -3.51 -20.39 -5.61
N HIS A 104 -4.30 -19.50 -6.19
CA HIS A 104 -5.54 -19.85 -6.88
C HIS A 104 -5.46 -19.58 -8.37
N VAL A 105 -5.87 -20.58 -9.16
CA VAL A 105 -6.16 -20.44 -10.58
C VAL A 105 -7.67 -20.50 -10.74
N MET A 106 -8.24 -19.46 -11.33
CA MET A 106 -9.63 -19.41 -11.74
C MET A 106 -9.75 -19.90 -13.18
N ASN A 107 -10.74 -20.77 -13.40
CA ASN A 107 -11.03 -21.36 -14.72
C ASN A 107 -12.37 -20.88 -15.27
N ASP A 108 -12.93 -19.79 -14.74
CA ASP A 108 -14.29 -19.41 -15.14
C ASP A 108 -14.62 -17.91 -15.05
N GLN A 109 -15.55 -17.55 -15.92
CA GLN A 109 -15.93 -16.26 -16.45
C GLN A 109 -16.71 -15.38 -15.44
N TYR A 110 -16.16 -15.14 -14.26
CA TYR A 110 -16.76 -14.23 -13.28
C TYR A 110 -16.20 -12.80 -13.44
N ASN A 111 -17.08 -11.80 -13.32
CA ASN A 111 -16.81 -10.36 -13.40
C ASN A 111 -15.96 -9.79 -12.24
N TYR A 112 -15.05 -10.58 -11.67
CA TYR A 112 -14.05 -10.07 -10.74
C TYR A 112 -12.84 -9.56 -11.51
N PRO A 113 -12.17 -8.49 -11.02
CA PRO A 113 -10.89 -8.12 -11.59
C PRO A 113 -9.93 -9.30 -11.37
N SER A 114 -9.50 -9.93 -12.46
CA SER A 114 -8.53 -11.03 -12.47
C SER A 114 -7.22 -10.57 -13.09
N ALA A 115 -6.11 -11.18 -12.66
CA ALA A 115 -4.80 -11.01 -13.29
C ALA A 115 -4.50 -12.24 -14.16
N GLY A 116 -4.17 -12.01 -15.44
CA GLY A 116 -3.78 -13.08 -16.34
C GLY A 116 -2.35 -13.56 -16.07
N ILE A 117 -2.17 -14.88 -15.96
CA ILE A 117 -0.87 -15.56 -15.87
C ILE A 117 -0.82 -16.62 -16.97
N GLY A 118 -0.28 -16.26 -18.13
CA GLY A 118 -0.32 -17.13 -19.31
C GLY A 118 -1.75 -17.34 -19.80
N SER A 119 -2.19 -18.60 -19.89
CA SER A 119 -3.56 -18.99 -20.28
C SER A 119 -4.54 -19.09 -19.11
N TRP A 120 -4.11 -18.73 -17.90
CA TRP A 120 -4.86 -18.90 -16.66
C TRP A 120 -5.17 -17.55 -16.03
N GLU A 121 -6.29 -17.46 -15.31
CA GLU A 121 -6.66 -16.27 -14.54
C GLU A 121 -6.47 -16.52 -13.04
N THR A 122 -6.19 -15.47 -12.27
CA THR A 122 -6.16 -15.52 -10.80
C THR A 122 -6.89 -14.32 -10.20
N ASP A 123 -7.50 -14.51 -9.04
CA ASP A 123 -8.08 -13.46 -8.21
C ASP A 123 -7.05 -12.79 -7.27
N GLU A 124 -5.82 -13.31 -7.24
CA GLU A 124 -4.73 -12.69 -6.49
C GLU A 124 -4.01 -11.64 -7.33
N PHE A 125 -3.93 -10.41 -6.81
CA PHE A 125 -3.11 -9.35 -7.41
C PHE A 125 -1.69 -9.38 -6.88
N ILE A 126 -0.74 -9.15 -7.78
CA ILE A 126 0.65 -8.89 -7.40
C ILE A 126 0.71 -7.62 -6.55
N GLN A 127 1.37 -7.69 -5.40
CA GLN A 127 1.48 -6.56 -4.50
C GLN A 127 2.58 -5.59 -4.95
N PRO A 128 2.62 -4.35 -4.43
CA PRO A 128 3.63 -3.36 -4.81
C PRO A 128 5.08 -3.78 -4.56
N ASP A 129 5.32 -4.83 -3.77
CA ASP A 129 6.65 -5.41 -3.55
C ASP A 129 6.97 -6.60 -4.48
N GLY A 130 6.12 -6.88 -5.47
CA GLY A 130 6.34 -7.90 -6.50
C GLY A 130 6.02 -9.32 -6.04
N THR A 131 5.26 -9.49 -4.95
CA THR A 131 4.91 -10.82 -4.41
C THR A 131 3.41 -11.01 -4.28
N TYR A 132 2.99 -12.27 -4.24
CA TYR A 132 1.62 -12.70 -3.91
C TYR A 132 1.52 -13.10 -2.44
N GLY A 133 0.28 -13.21 -1.95
CA GLY A 133 -0.03 -13.69 -0.60
C GLY A 133 0.09 -12.66 0.53
N ASP A 134 -0.44 -13.03 1.68
CA ASP A 134 -0.57 -12.17 2.85
C ASP A 134 0.53 -12.41 3.88
N SER A 135 0.50 -11.64 4.95
CA SER A 135 1.36 -11.85 6.12
C SER A 135 0.86 -13.05 6.93
N ASP A 136 1.79 -13.91 7.34
CA ASP A 136 1.55 -15.23 7.95
C ASP A 136 2.39 -15.41 9.24
N SER A 137 2.25 -16.57 9.87
CA SER A 137 2.69 -17.01 11.22
C SER A 137 4.17 -16.86 11.58
N TYR A 138 5.03 -16.65 10.59
CA TYR A 138 6.45 -16.38 10.82
C TYR A 138 7.05 -15.46 9.76
N ILE A 139 8.20 -14.89 10.09
CA ILE A 139 9.06 -14.12 9.19
C ILE A 139 10.38 -14.86 8.95
N PHE A 140 11.00 -14.57 7.82
CA PHE A 140 12.34 -15.05 7.50
C PHE A 140 13.17 -13.94 6.84
N TRP A 141 14.48 -14.06 6.96
CA TRP A 141 15.42 -13.14 6.31
C TRP A 141 16.78 -13.80 6.14
N PHE A 142 17.65 -13.12 5.40
CA PHE A 142 19.05 -13.47 5.28
C PHE A 142 19.90 -12.40 5.94
N ASP A 143 20.99 -12.76 6.59
CA ASP A 143 21.96 -11.77 7.03
C ASP A 143 22.95 -11.39 5.91
N THR A 144 23.86 -10.46 6.21
CA THR A 144 24.87 -9.98 5.26
C THR A 144 25.85 -11.07 4.81
N MET A 145 25.93 -12.19 5.52
CA MET A 145 26.71 -13.38 5.15
C MET A 145 25.90 -14.40 4.35
N GLY A 146 24.62 -14.11 4.06
CA GLY A 146 23.73 -15.02 3.33
C GLY A 146 23.22 -16.19 4.18
N ARG A 147 23.34 -16.13 5.51
CA ARG A 147 22.77 -17.17 6.38
C ARG A 147 21.26 -16.94 6.54
N TYR A 148 20.50 -18.01 6.45
CA TYR A 148 19.05 -18.00 6.61
C TYR A 148 18.65 -17.90 8.10
N HIS A 149 17.65 -17.09 8.38
CA HIS A 149 17.05 -16.95 9.69
C HIS A 149 15.53 -17.01 9.57
N GLN A 150 14.88 -17.63 10.56
CA GLN A 150 13.44 -17.71 10.67
C GLN A 150 13.03 -17.33 12.10
N TRP A 151 11.93 -16.60 12.23
CA TRP A 151 11.39 -16.20 13.53
C TRP A 151 9.87 -16.33 13.54
N GLY A 152 9.35 -17.14 14.45
CA GLY A 152 7.92 -17.27 14.69
C GLY A 152 7.36 -15.99 15.30
N THR A 153 6.26 -15.48 14.75
CA THR A 153 5.53 -14.33 15.31
C THR A 153 4.34 -14.77 16.16
N ALA A 154 4.05 -16.08 16.17
CA ALA A 154 3.05 -16.68 17.04
C ALA A 154 3.42 -16.52 18.53
N GLY A 155 2.42 -16.19 19.35
CA GLY A 155 2.60 -16.08 20.81
C GLY A 155 3.07 -14.71 21.31
N GLY A 156 2.92 -13.64 20.53
CA GLY A 156 3.17 -12.26 20.97
C GLY A 156 4.64 -11.82 20.96
N LEU A 157 5.52 -12.63 20.35
CA LEU A 157 6.90 -12.24 20.09
C LEU A 157 6.93 -11.12 19.05
N GLY A 158 7.50 -9.98 19.43
CA GLY A 158 7.62 -8.81 18.58
C GLY A 158 8.95 -8.77 17.85
N TYR A 159 9.00 -7.98 16.78
CA TYR A 159 10.26 -7.56 16.20
C TYR A 159 10.16 -6.11 15.73
N LEU A 160 11.29 -5.42 15.77
CA LEU A 160 11.46 -4.09 15.20
C LEU A 160 12.43 -4.19 14.01
N ILE A 161 12.09 -3.57 12.89
CA ILE A 161 13.01 -3.41 11.76
C ILE A 161 13.29 -1.93 11.57
N THR A 162 14.56 -1.60 11.38
CA THR A 162 15.05 -0.24 11.13
C THR A 162 16.05 -0.25 9.99
N ASP A 163 16.16 0.85 9.24
CA ASP A 163 17.16 1.04 8.20
C ASP A 163 18.47 1.64 8.73
N TYR A 164 18.56 1.83 10.04
CA TYR A 164 19.75 2.29 10.74
C TYR A 164 19.94 1.53 12.07
N PRO A 165 21.18 1.44 12.57
CA PRO A 165 21.51 0.64 13.74
C PRO A 165 21.00 1.22 15.08
N ILE A 166 19.71 1.09 15.45
CA ILE A 166 19.20 1.59 16.74
C ILE A 166 19.67 0.78 17.97
N ASN A 167 20.07 1.45 19.05
CA ASN A 167 20.26 0.84 20.38
C ASN A 167 19.03 1.12 21.26
N LEU A 168 18.31 0.08 21.67
CA LEU A 168 17.11 0.22 22.50
C LEU A 168 17.40 0.08 24.01
N GLU A 169 18.58 -0.36 24.41
CA GLU A 169 18.98 -0.43 25.83
C GLU A 169 19.31 0.96 26.39
N ASN A 170 19.81 1.84 25.53
CA ASN A 170 20.06 3.24 25.83
C ASN A 170 19.52 4.10 24.69
N PRO A 171 18.26 4.59 24.78
CA PRO A 171 17.63 5.34 23.69
C PRO A 171 18.31 6.69 23.42
N ILE A 172 19.22 7.14 24.29
CA ILE A 172 20.05 8.35 24.14
C ILE A 172 21.35 7.98 23.40
N ASP A 173 21.24 7.30 22.27
CA ASP A 173 22.42 6.92 21.48
C ASP A 173 22.80 8.06 20.52
N LYS A 174 24.03 8.56 20.65
CA LYS A 174 24.58 9.63 19.78
C LYS A 174 24.83 9.13 18.35
N ILE A 175 24.99 7.82 18.17
CA ILE A 175 25.32 7.19 16.88
C ILE A 175 24.08 7.07 15.99
N THR A 176 22.89 7.00 16.59
CA THR A 176 21.62 6.75 15.88
C THR A 176 20.85 8.02 15.55
N GLY A 177 21.33 9.19 15.99
CA GLY A 177 20.64 10.46 15.86
C GLY A 177 19.46 10.64 16.83
N LEU A 178 19.14 9.64 17.65
CA LEU A 178 17.99 9.71 18.58
C LEU A 178 18.14 10.78 19.67
N TYR A 179 19.38 11.23 19.91
CA TYR A 179 19.74 12.29 20.86
C TYR A 179 18.97 13.61 20.66
N GLN A 180 18.33 13.84 19.51
CA GLN A 180 17.51 15.03 19.25
C GLN A 180 16.15 14.76 18.62
N VAL A 181 15.67 13.51 18.55
CA VAL A 181 14.45 13.18 17.79
C VAL A 181 13.23 13.99 18.20
N GLN A 182 13.06 14.29 19.49
CA GLN A 182 11.94 15.14 19.95
C GLN A 182 12.05 16.56 19.39
N LYS A 183 13.27 17.10 19.35
CA LYS A 183 13.56 18.43 18.82
C LYS A 183 13.43 18.44 17.29
N GLU A 184 14.01 17.46 16.59
CA GLU A 184 13.92 17.32 15.13
C GLU A 184 12.48 17.10 14.67
N ALA A 185 11.72 16.26 15.38
CA ALA A 185 10.29 16.05 15.12
C ALA A 185 9.49 17.34 15.33
N LEU A 186 9.79 18.09 16.41
CA LEU A 186 9.16 19.39 16.67
C LEU A 186 9.52 20.43 15.59
N GLU A 187 10.78 20.52 15.19
CA GLU A 187 11.23 21.41 14.13
C GLU A 187 10.61 21.05 12.78
N TRP A 188 10.55 19.77 12.46
CA TRP A 188 9.86 19.26 11.26
C TRP A 188 8.37 19.60 11.29
N GLN A 189 7.69 19.37 12.41
CA GLN A 189 6.28 19.69 12.57
C GLN A 189 6.02 21.18 12.38
N LYS A 190 6.80 22.06 13.03
CA LYS A 190 6.70 23.52 12.86
C LYS A 190 6.84 23.92 11.40
N LYS A 191 7.84 23.36 10.69
CA LYS A 191 8.04 23.62 9.27
C LYS A 191 6.83 23.20 8.44
N GLN A 192 6.22 22.05 8.71
CA GLN A 192 5.02 21.61 8.00
C GLN A 192 3.81 22.53 8.28
N GLU A 193 3.63 22.95 9.54
CA GLU A 193 2.57 23.89 9.93
C GLU A 193 2.74 25.26 9.26
N GLU A 194 3.96 25.77 9.17
CA GLU A 194 4.29 27.02 8.46
C GLU A 194 4.00 26.92 6.96
N GLU A 195 4.40 25.82 6.31
CA GLU A 195 4.12 25.57 4.89
C GLU A 195 2.61 25.47 4.61
N LEU A 196 1.83 24.89 5.53
CA LEU A 196 0.37 24.83 5.43
C LEU A 196 -0.27 26.22 5.60
N ARG A 197 0.11 26.97 6.63
CA ARG A 197 -0.39 28.34 6.86
C ARG A 197 -0.11 29.27 5.67
N ALA A 198 1.06 29.14 5.06
CA ALA A 198 1.43 29.91 3.87
C ALA A 198 0.51 29.59 2.68
N LYS A 199 0.16 28.32 2.46
CA LYS A 199 -0.76 27.89 1.41
C LYS A 199 -2.19 28.35 1.66
N GLU A 200 -2.68 28.27 2.89
CA GLU A 200 -4.02 28.75 3.27
C GLU A 200 -4.15 30.26 3.05
N SER A 201 -3.13 31.02 3.44
CA SER A 201 -3.06 32.48 3.25
C SER A 201 -2.99 32.87 1.77
N ALA A 202 -2.35 32.07 0.92
CA ALA A 202 -2.29 32.30 -0.52
C ALA A 202 -3.62 31.98 -1.23
N THR A 203 -4.41 31.06 -0.66
CA THR A 203 -5.71 30.66 -1.21
C THR A 203 -6.80 31.68 -0.89
N HIS A 204 -6.72 32.37 0.25
CA HIS A 204 -7.67 33.43 0.65
C HIS A 204 -7.44 34.80 -0.02
N LYS A 205 -6.31 34.98 -0.72
CA LYS A 205 -5.99 36.21 -1.48
C LYS A 205 -6.41 36.14 -2.96
N LYS A 206 -7.00 35.03 -3.40
CA LYS A 206 -7.61 34.87 -4.73
C LYS A 206 -9.12 34.94 -4.62
#